data_AF-A0A521FGD1-F1
#
_entry.id   AF-A0A521FGD1-F1
#
_cell.length_a   1.000
_cell.length_b   1.000
_cell.length_c   1.000
_cell.angle_alpha   90.00
_cell.angle_beta   90.00
_cell.angle_gamma   90.00
#
_symmetry.space_group_name_H-M   'P 1'
#
loop_
_entity.id
_entity.type
_entity.pdbx_description
1 polymer ?
#
loop_
_entity_poly.entity_id
_entity_poly.type
_entity_poly.pdbx_seq_one_letter_code
_entity_poly.pdbx_strand_id
1 'polypeptide(L)'
;MIGSEYLWPSRLHASQHLSTRQYARILREWVLSIGLEPSGYGTHSMRRTKVAQLYKKTGNLRAVQLLLGHTKMDSTVRYLGVDLDDALALSEGVDL
;
A
#
# COMPACT_ATOMS: atom_id res chain seq x y z
N MET A 1 -4.80 20.10 29.03
CA MET A 1 -3.90 19.30 28.17
C MET A 1 -4.73 18.81 26.99
N ILE A 2 -4.39 19.24 25.78
CA ILE A 2 -5.09 18.99 24.51
C ILE A 2 -5.08 17.47 24.27
N GLY A 3 -6.23 16.82 24.44
CA GLY A 3 -6.36 15.37 24.32
C GLY A 3 -6.48 14.95 22.86
N SER A 4 -5.35 14.77 22.19
CA SER A 4 -5.20 14.06 20.90
C SER A 4 -6.31 14.36 19.87
N GLU A 5 -6.23 15.51 19.19
CA GLU A 5 -6.95 15.71 17.94
C GLU A 5 -6.48 14.66 16.93
N TYR A 6 -7.40 13.86 16.40
CA TYR A 6 -7.08 12.92 15.32
C TYR A 6 -6.50 13.68 14.13
N LEU A 7 -5.41 13.16 13.53
CA LEU A 7 -4.77 13.78 12.36
C LEU A 7 -5.76 14.04 11.21
N TRP A 8 -6.77 13.18 11.08
CA TRP A 8 -7.92 13.39 10.19
C TRP A 8 -9.23 13.38 10.99
N PRO A 9 -9.76 14.55 11.37
CA PRO A 9 -11.03 14.64 12.10
C PRO A 9 -12.21 14.30 11.19
N SER A 10 -13.30 13.82 11.79
CA SER A 10 -14.56 13.62 11.05
C SER A 10 -15.25 14.96 10.80
N ARG A 11 -16.06 15.02 9.73
CA ARG A 11 -17.03 16.11 9.51
C ARG A 11 -18.38 15.85 10.20
N LEU A 12 -18.57 14.63 10.73
CA LEU A 12 -19.78 14.24 11.45
C LEU A 12 -19.56 14.43 12.95
N HIS A 13 -20.39 15.23 13.62
CA HIS A 13 -20.30 15.47 15.06
C HIS A 13 -20.37 14.18 15.90
N ALA A 14 -21.03 13.13 15.39
CA ALA A 14 -21.16 11.84 16.07
C ALA A 14 -19.89 10.94 15.99
N SER A 15 -18.82 11.38 15.31
CA SER A 15 -17.58 10.61 15.17
C SER A 15 -16.38 11.54 15.31
N GLN A 16 -15.34 11.10 16.02
CA GLN A 16 -14.18 11.96 16.28
C GLN A 16 -13.15 11.95 15.14
N HIS A 17 -13.19 10.96 14.24
CA HIS A 17 -12.18 10.76 13.20
C HIS A 17 -12.76 10.26 11.88
N LEU A 18 -11.96 10.37 10.82
CA LEU A 18 -12.28 9.82 9.52
C LEU A 18 -12.59 8.31 9.63
N SER A 19 -13.76 7.91 9.14
CA SER A 19 -14.11 6.48 9.08
C SER A 19 -13.47 5.81 7.86
N THR A 20 -13.28 4.49 7.94
CA THR A 20 -12.81 3.67 6.81
C THR A 20 -13.69 3.83 5.57
N ARG A 21 -15.01 3.93 5.76
CA ARG A 21 -15.98 4.18 4.68
C ARG A 21 -15.77 5.54 4.02
N GLN A 22 -15.52 6.59 4.82
CA GLN A 22 -15.27 7.91 4.27
C GLN A 22 -13.93 7.97 3.55
N TYR A 23 -12.89 7.31 4.05
CA TYR A 23 -11.63 7.18 3.32
C TYR A 23 -11.82 6.47 1.97
N ALA A 24 -12.58 5.37 1.94
CA ALA A 24 -12.90 4.68 0.68
C ALA A 24 -13.68 5.56 -0.32
N ARG A 25 -14.57 6.44 0.16
CA ARG A 25 -15.28 7.41 -0.69
C ARG A 25 -14.35 8.46 -1.28
N ILE A 26 -13.47 9.04 -0.46
CA ILE A 26 -12.47 10.01 -0.92
C ILE A 26 -11.58 9.37 -2.00
N LEU A 27 -11.11 8.14 -1.78
CA LEU A 27 -10.30 7.44 -2.77
C LEU A 27 -11.08 7.18 -4.06
N ARG A 28 -12.35 6.77 -3.97
CA ARG A 28 -13.22 6.58 -5.14
C ARG A 28 -13.36 7.88 -5.95
N GLU A 29 -13.56 9.01 -5.28
CA GLU A 29 -13.66 10.31 -5.95
C GLU A 29 -12.36 10.67 -6.69
N TRP A 30 -11.20 10.43 -6.08
CA TRP A 30 -9.91 10.63 -6.75
C TRP A 30 -9.73 9.73 -7.97
N VAL A 31 -10.09 8.45 -7.85
CA VAL A 31 -9.99 7.48 -8.95
C VAL A 31 -10.90 7.89 -10.12
N LEU A 32 -12.14 8.32 -9.83
CA LEU A 32 -13.05 8.86 -10.84
C LEU A 32 -12.50 10.13 -11.50
N SER A 33 -11.89 11.03 -10.72
CA SER A 33 -11.36 12.30 -11.26
C SER A 33 -10.24 12.14 -12.28
N ILE A 34 -9.57 10.99 -12.29
CA ILE A 34 -8.53 10.64 -13.27
C ILE A 34 -9.02 9.67 -14.35
N GLY A 35 -10.34 9.42 -14.42
CA GLY A 35 -10.97 8.60 -15.46
C GLY A 35 -10.79 7.10 -15.30
N LEU A 36 -10.46 6.61 -14.09
CA LEU A 36 -10.29 5.19 -13.81
C LEU A 36 -11.54 4.57 -13.19
N GLU A 37 -11.71 3.26 -13.41
CA GLU A 37 -12.87 2.51 -12.92
C GLU A 37 -12.72 2.12 -11.44
N PRO A 38 -13.52 2.67 -10.49
CA PRO A 38 -13.26 2.53 -9.06
C PRO A 38 -13.34 1.14 -8.48
N SER A 39 -14.02 0.19 -9.14
CA SER A 39 -14.08 -1.20 -8.67
C SER A 39 -12.70 -1.86 -8.59
N GLY A 40 -11.72 -1.40 -9.39
CA GLY A 40 -10.34 -1.88 -9.36
C GLY A 40 -9.43 -1.20 -8.31
N TYR A 41 -9.88 -0.12 -7.67
CA TYR A 41 -9.02 0.72 -6.84
C TYR A 41 -9.59 0.90 -5.42
N GLY A 42 -8.80 0.50 -4.44
CA GLY A 42 -9.13 0.59 -3.02
C GLY A 42 -7.89 0.91 -2.18
N THR A 43 -8.10 1.21 -0.91
CA THR A 43 -7.00 1.56 0.01
C THR A 43 -5.96 0.43 0.11
N HIS A 44 -6.42 -0.82 0.00
CA HIS A 44 -5.55 -1.98 -0.04
C HIS A 44 -4.78 -2.13 -1.37
N SER A 45 -5.39 -1.84 -2.52
CA SER A 45 -4.67 -1.89 -3.79
C SER A 45 -3.59 -0.82 -3.85
N MET A 46 -3.87 0.39 -3.35
CA MET A 46 -2.88 1.46 -3.21
C MET A 46 -1.68 1.03 -2.33
N ARG A 47 -1.95 0.39 -1.19
CA ARG A 47 -0.91 -0.18 -0.32
C ARG A 47 -0.05 -1.19 -1.10
N ARG A 48 -0.67 -2.11 -1.83
CA ARG A 48 0.03 -3.12 -2.64
C ARG A 48 0.89 -2.50 -3.74
N THR A 49 0.37 -1.52 -4.46
CA THR A 49 1.08 -0.87 -5.57
C THR A 49 2.36 -0.18 -5.12
N LYS A 50 2.32 0.57 -4.01
CA LYS A 50 3.51 1.29 -3.52
C LYS A 50 4.68 0.35 -3.24
N VAL A 51 4.40 -0.78 -2.56
CA VAL A 51 5.44 -1.73 -2.19
C VAL A 51 5.90 -2.59 -3.36
N ALA A 52 5.00 -2.94 -4.29
CA ALA A 52 5.38 -3.64 -5.52
C ALA A 52 6.33 -2.80 -6.38
N GLN A 53 6.06 -1.49 -6.50
CA GLN A 53 6.97 -0.56 -7.20
C GLN A 53 8.32 -0.42 -6.49
N LEU A 54 8.33 -0.43 -5.16
CA LEU A 54 9.59 -0.41 -4.41
C LEU A 54 10.41 -1.68 -4.64
N TYR A 55 9.75 -2.84 -4.59
CA TYR A 55 10.41 -4.12 -4.86
C TYR A 55 10.99 -4.16 -6.27
N LYS A 56 10.19 -3.83 -7.30
CA LYS A 56 10.63 -3.79 -8.70
C LYS A 56 11.85 -2.90 -8.93
N LYS A 57 11.97 -1.79 -8.18
CA LYS A 57 13.08 -0.85 -8.31
C LYS A 57 14.34 -1.24 -7.55
N THR A 58 14.24 -2.06 -6.51
CA THR A 58 15.33 -2.24 -5.54
C THR A 58 15.69 -3.69 -5.26
N GLY A 59 14.83 -4.65 -5.60
CA GLY A 59 14.95 -6.04 -5.17
C GLY A 59 14.87 -6.24 -3.65
N ASN A 60 14.69 -5.19 -2.85
CA ASN A 60 14.85 -5.27 -1.39
C ASN A 60 13.57 -5.72 -0.69
N LEU A 61 13.39 -7.04 -0.62
CA LEU A 61 12.22 -7.65 0.01
C LEU A 61 12.12 -7.35 1.51
N ARG A 62 13.25 -7.22 2.21
CA ARG A 62 13.28 -6.90 3.64
C ARG A 62 12.77 -5.49 3.93
N ALA A 63 13.15 -4.51 3.10
CA ALA A 63 12.63 -3.15 3.21
C ALA A 63 11.11 -3.12 3.00
N VAL A 64 10.61 -3.87 2.01
CA VAL A 64 9.17 -4.01 1.78
C VAL A 64 8.45 -4.64 2.98
N GLN A 65 9.00 -5.70 3.55
CA GLN A 65 8.42 -6.34 4.74
C GLN A 65 8.23 -5.34 5.89
N LEU A 66 9.26 -4.53 6.16
CA LEU A 66 9.23 -3.52 7.23
C LEU A 66 8.15 -2.46 6.96
N LEU A 67 8.05 -1.97 5.73
CA LEU A 67 7.02 -0.99 5.35
C LEU A 67 5.59 -1.56 5.42
N LEU A 68 5.43 -2.85 5.16
CA LEU A 68 4.15 -3.54 5.33
C LEU A 68 3.87 -3.91 6.79
N GLY A 69 4.85 -3.88 7.69
CA GLY A 69 4.68 -4.36 9.06
C GLY A 69 4.36 -5.87 9.13
N HIS A 70 4.80 -6.65 8.15
CA HIS A 70 4.59 -8.10 8.15
C HIS A 70 5.58 -8.77 9.11
N THR A 71 5.07 -9.58 10.03
CA THR A 71 5.90 -10.32 10.99
C THR A 71 6.79 -11.36 10.29
N LYS A 72 6.24 -12.08 9.31
CA LYS A 72 6.92 -13.14 8.58
C LYS A 72 7.31 -12.69 7.17
N MET A 73 8.49 -13.09 6.71
CA MET A 73 8.92 -12.80 5.35
C MET A 73 8.01 -13.49 4.33
N ASP A 74 7.58 -14.74 4.61
CA ASP A 74 6.68 -15.52 3.75
C ASP A 74 5.37 -14.78 3.42
N SER A 75 4.83 -14.00 4.37
CA SER A 75 3.66 -13.17 4.13
C SER A 75 3.92 -12.11 3.06
N THR A 76 5.13 -11.57 3.01
CA THR A 76 5.55 -10.56 2.01
C THR A 76 5.80 -11.20 0.65
N VAL A 77 6.47 -12.36 0.61
CA VAL A 77 6.65 -13.16 -0.61
C VAL A 77 5.29 -13.44 -1.25
N ARG A 78 4.34 -14.00 -0.48
CA ARG A 78 2.99 -14.31 -0.97
C ARG A 78 2.19 -13.06 -1.36
N TYR A 79 2.35 -11.96 -0.63
CA TYR A 79 1.63 -10.71 -0.89
C TYR A 79 2.04 -10.04 -2.21
N LEU A 80 3.33 -10.06 -2.50
CA LEU A 80 3.88 -9.52 -3.74
C LEU A 80 3.81 -10.52 -4.90
N GLY A 81 3.77 -11.82 -4.61
CA GLY A 81 3.86 -12.87 -5.62
C GLY A 81 5.29 -13.02 -6.15
N VAL A 82 6.29 -12.87 -5.26
CA VAL A 82 7.70 -13.02 -5.64
C VAL A 82 7.99 -14.47 -5.98
N ASP A 83 8.62 -14.71 -7.13
CA ASP A 83 8.95 -16.05 -7.62
C ASP A 83 10.43 -16.20 -8.04
N LEU A 84 10.75 -17.31 -8.70
CA LEU A 84 12.11 -17.60 -9.16
C LEU A 84 12.54 -16.67 -10.30
N ASP A 85 11.62 -16.23 -11.15
CA ASP A 85 11.92 -15.36 -12.28
C ASP A 85 12.37 -13.99 -11.79
N ASP A 86 11.78 -13.48 -10.70
CA ASP A 86 12.26 -12.27 -10.03
C ASP A 86 13.71 -12.39 -9.54
N ALA A 87 14.09 -13.56 -9.01
CA ALA A 87 15.45 -13.81 -8.54
C ALA A 87 16.45 -13.90 -9.71
N LEU A 88 16.06 -14.53 -10.81
CA LEU A 88 16.86 -14.62 -12.03
C LEU A 88 17.08 -13.22 -12.64
N ALA A 89 16.03 -12.42 -12.77
CA ALA A 89 16.13 -11.06 -13.29
C ALA A 89 17.05 -10.16 -12.46
N LEU A 90 17.04 -10.32 -11.12
CA LEU A 90 17.98 -9.61 -10.24
C LEU A 90 19.43 -10.08 -10.44
N SER A 91 19.65 -11.37 -10.70
CA SER A 91 20.99 -11.92 -10.96
C SER A 91 21.55 -11.48 -12.31
N GLU A 92 20.74 -11.47 -13.36
CA GLU A 92 21.15 -11.05 -14.71
C GLU A 92 21.56 -9.57 -14.77
N GLY A 93 20.96 -8.73 -13.91
CA GLY A 93 21.29 -7.31 -13.83
C GLY A 93 22.58 -6.98 -13.07
N VAL A 94 23.26 -7.98 -12.50
CA VAL A 94 24.50 -7.81 -11.74
C VAL A 94 25.65 -8.42 -12.54
N ASP A 95 26.34 -7.58 -13.32
CA ASP A 95 27.67 -7.91 -13.83
C ASP A 95 28.68 -7.79 -12.69
N LEU A 96 29.42 -8.88 -12.44
CA LEU A 96 30.53 -8.93 -11.47
C LEU A 96 31.87 -8.65 -12.15
#